data_AF-A0A9P6C618-F1
#
_entry.id   AF-A0A9P6C618-F1
#
_cell.length_a   1.000
_cell.length_b   1.000
_cell.length_c   1.000
_cell.angle_alpha   90.00
_cell.angle_beta   90.00
_cell.angle_gamma   90.00
#
_symmetry.space_group_name_H-M   'P 1'
#
loop_
_entity.id
_entity.type
_entity.pdbx_description
1 polymer ?
#
loop_
_entity_poly.entity_id
_entity_poly.type
_entity_poly.pdbx_seq_one_letter_code
_entity_poly.pdbx_strand_id
1 'polypeptide(L)'
;MLVEDDFPLCGDEAGRNALRTVMKLLEEGREGRSAIPTRRGAFIGTGGSGLVFHRSLLPILIHILRTHADISSKIPPNIPTRPADVVLQDCLLGHDPLCPPEHPGGLIITSRLVMDHIGGMFSTNTQKAANSDKWRCGWRHAFHGMNEVDVVVVDDLW
;
A
#
# COMPACT_ATOMS: atom_id res chain seq x y z
N MET A 1 3.94 12.80 5.27
CA MET A 1 3.34 11.56 4.77
C MET A 1 1.86 11.79 4.54
N LEU A 2 1.26 11.01 3.65
CA LEU A 2 -0.19 10.86 3.53
C LEU A 2 -0.53 9.40 3.80
N VAL A 3 -1.64 9.18 4.49
CA VAL A 3 -2.17 7.85 4.78
C VAL A 3 -3.56 7.85 4.17
N GLU A 4 -3.79 6.96 3.21
CA GLU A 4 -5.12 6.61 2.76
C GLU A 4 -5.69 5.61 3.79
N ASP A 5 -6.95 5.84 4.17
CA ASP A 5 -7.60 5.13 5.24
C ASP A 5 -9.11 5.02 4.99
N ASP A 6 -9.54 3.84 4.56
CA ASP A 6 -10.95 3.44 4.55
C ASP A 6 -11.39 2.72 5.85
N PHE A 7 -10.46 2.36 6.75
CA PHE A 7 -10.68 1.40 7.84
C PHE A 7 -9.90 1.68 9.14
N PRO A 8 -10.52 1.52 10.32
CA PRO A 8 -9.85 1.81 11.60
C PRO A 8 -8.61 0.93 11.85
N LEU A 9 -7.64 1.45 12.60
CA LEU A 9 -6.49 0.67 13.08
C LEU A 9 -6.92 -0.38 14.11
N CYS A 10 -6.29 -1.56 14.06
CA CYS A 10 -6.47 -2.66 15.02
C CYS A 10 -5.70 -2.42 16.34
N GLY A 11 -6.15 -3.05 17.43
CA GLY A 11 -5.38 -3.13 18.69
C GLY A 11 -5.04 -1.79 19.36
N ASP A 12 -5.85 -0.74 19.16
CA ASP A 12 -5.67 0.61 19.70
C ASP A 12 -4.23 1.15 19.58
N GLU A 13 -3.45 1.06 20.66
CA GLU A 13 -2.08 1.58 20.73
C GLU A 13 -1.10 0.71 19.93
N ALA A 14 -1.36 -0.59 19.77
CA ALA A 14 -0.55 -1.49 18.95
C ALA A 14 -0.58 -1.08 17.47
N GLY A 15 -1.77 -0.88 16.90
CA GLY A 15 -1.92 -0.40 15.52
C GLY A 15 -1.34 1.01 15.32
N ARG A 16 -1.54 1.91 16.29
CA ARG A 16 -0.92 3.26 16.25
C ARG A 16 0.60 3.20 16.29
N ASN A 17 1.18 2.32 17.10
CA ASN A 17 2.63 2.13 17.18
C ASN A 17 3.20 1.52 15.89
N ALA A 18 2.49 0.57 15.27
CA ALA A 18 2.85 0.04 13.97
C ALA A 18 2.89 1.16 12.91
N LEU A 19 1.84 1.97 12.81
CA LEU A 19 1.79 3.10 11.88
C LEU A 19 2.92 4.11 12.15
N ARG A 20 3.14 4.49 13.41
CA ARG A 20 4.25 5.40 13.78
C ARG A 20 5.62 4.85 13.38
N THR A 21 5.83 3.54 13.56
CA THR A 21 7.08 2.87 13.20
C THR A 21 7.30 2.89 11.68
N VAL A 22 6.28 2.55 10.91
CA VAL A 22 6.31 2.62 9.44
C VAL A 22 6.59 4.05 8.97
N MET A 23 5.89 5.05 9.51
CA MET A 23 6.11 6.46 9.15
C MET A 23 7.54 6.92 9.49
N LYS A 24 8.08 6.48 10.64
CA LYS A 24 9.45 6.77 11.04
C LYS A 24 10.45 6.17 10.04
N LEU A 25 10.31 4.90 9.68
CA LEU A 25 11.21 4.23 8.72
C LEU A 25 11.15 4.87 7.33
N LEU A 26 9.95 5.26 6.87
CA LEU A 26 9.79 5.99 5.62
C LEU A 26 10.50 7.36 5.64
N GLU A 27 10.49 8.07 6.78
CA GLU A 27 11.20 9.35 6.90
C GLU A 27 12.72 9.14 7.01
N GLU A 28 13.19 8.12 7.74
CA GLU A 28 14.61 7.77 7.84
C GLU A 28 15.20 7.32 6.49
N GLY A 29 14.40 6.66 5.66
CA GLY A 29 14.78 6.27 4.30
C GLY A 29 14.94 7.46 3.33
N ARG A 30 14.45 8.65 3.69
CA ARG A 30 14.38 9.82 2.81
C ARG A 30 15.73 10.40 2.40
N GLU A 31 16.72 10.37 3.29
CA GLU A 31 17.98 11.09 3.08
C GLU A 31 19.07 10.28 2.37
N GLY A 32 18.85 9.00 2.04
CA GLY A 32 19.88 8.14 1.44
C GLY A 32 21.15 7.97 2.30
N ARG A 33 21.08 8.41 3.57
CA ARG A 33 22.16 8.38 4.58
C ARG A 33 21.99 7.26 5.59
N SER A 34 20.85 6.56 5.57
CA SER A 34 20.60 5.44 6.48
C SER A 34 20.89 4.11 5.76
N ALA A 35 21.14 3.06 6.55
CA ALA A 35 21.30 1.70 6.03
C ALA A 35 19.97 1.09 5.53
N ILE A 36 18.85 1.83 5.65
CA ILE A 36 17.51 1.40 5.24
C ILE A 36 17.34 1.74 3.75
N PRO A 37 16.89 0.79 2.91
CA PRO A 37 16.54 1.08 1.53
C PRO A 37 15.61 2.30 1.44
N THR A 38 15.84 3.20 0.47
CA THR A 38 15.02 4.39 0.28
C THR A 38 13.60 3.98 -0.18
N ARG A 39 12.73 3.61 0.75
CA ARG A 39 11.31 3.35 0.46
C ARG A 39 10.52 4.64 0.62
N ARG A 40 9.56 4.88 -0.26
CA ARG A 40 8.71 6.09 -0.24
C ARG A 40 7.23 5.78 -0.08
N GLY A 41 6.88 4.51 0.01
CA GLY A 41 5.54 4.03 0.28
C GLY A 41 5.54 2.87 1.28
N ALA A 42 4.41 2.70 1.95
CA ALA A 42 4.12 1.56 2.79
C ALA A 42 2.68 1.10 2.60
N PHE A 43 2.43 -0.15 2.98
CA PHE A 43 1.11 -0.76 2.95
C PHE A 43 0.92 -1.58 4.23
N ILE A 44 -0.01 -1.14 5.07
CA ILE A 44 -0.21 -1.68 6.42
C ILE A 44 -1.57 -2.37 6.60
N GLY A 45 -2.43 -2.25 5.59
CA GLY A 45 -3.74 -2.88 5.52
C GLY A 45 -3.77 -3.95 4.43
N THR A 46 -4.92 -4.07 3.77
CA THR A 46 -5.15 -5.01 2.68
C THR A 46 -6.21 -4.45 1.73
N GLY A 47 -6.37 -5.07 0.56
CA GLY A 47 -7.24 -4.56 -0.48
C GLY A 47 -6.81 -3.17 -0.92
N GLY A 48 -7.74 -2.21 -0.88
CA GLY A 48 -7.50 -0.84 -1.31
C GLY A 48 -6.97 0.12 -0.26
N SER A 49 -6.77 -0.35 0.98
CA SER A 49 -6.72 0.54 2.14
C SER A 49 -5.44 0.42 2.96
N GLY A 50 -4.98 1.52 3.53
CA GLY A 50 -3.78 1.54 4.36
C GLY A 50 -2.51 1.79 3.57
N LEU A 51 -2.64 2.49 2.45
CA LEU A 51 -1.50 3.01 1.70
C LEU A 51 -0.94 4.24 2.41
N VAL A 52 0.35 4.19 2.75
CA VAL A 52 1.10 5.33 3.27
C VAL A 52 2.12 5.75 2.23
N PHE A 53 2.23 7.02 1.92
CA PHE A 53 3.27 7.48 1.00
C PHE A 53 3.81 8.86 1.34
N HIS A 54 5.04 9.08 0.91
CA HIS A 54 5.66 10.39 1.02
C HIS A 54 4.99 11.36 0.04
N ARG A 55 4.71 12.58 0.51
CA ARG A 55 4.02 13.62 -0.29
C ARG A 55 4.74 13.98 -1.59
N SER A 56 6.04 13.72 -1.69
CA SER A 56 6.80 13.93 -2.94
C SER A 56 6.29 13.04 -4.08
N LEU A 57 5.61 11.94 -3.78
CA LEU A 57 5.02 11.06 -4.78
C LEU A 57 3.71 11.62 -5.35
N LEU A 58 3.07 12.60 -4.69
CA LEU A 58 1.76 13.09 -5.11
C LEU A 58 1.66 13.51 -6.58
N PRO A 59 2.60 14.31 -7.14
CA PRO A 59 2.50 14.70 -8.55
C PRO A 59 2.50 13.48 -9.48
N ILE A 60 3.29 12.46 -9.14
CA ILE A 60 3.43 11.23 -9.91
C ILE A 60 2.17 10.38 -9.78
N LEU A 61 1.71 10.13 -8.55
CA LEU A 61 0.52 9.32 -8.29
C LEU A 61 -0.73 9.96 -8.92
N ILE A 62 -0.88 11.28 -8.84
CA ILE A 62 -1.97 12.01 -9.51
C ILE A 62 -1.88 11.83 -11.02
N HIS A 63 -0.70 11.96 -11.60
CA HIS A 63 -0.50 11.79 -13.04
C HIS A 63 -0.88 10.37 -13.49
N ILE A 64 -0.35 9.35 -12.81
CA ILE A 64 -0.61 7.94 -13.14
C ILE A 64 -2.09 7.59 -12.99
N LEU A 65 -2.73 8.01 -11.89
CA LEU A 65 -4.15 7.77 -11.68
C LEU A 65 -5.01 8.43 -12.77
N ARG A 66 -4.69 9.67 -13.17
CA ARG A 66 -5.39 10.34 -14.28
C ARG A 66 -5.18 9.61 -15.60
N THR A 67 -3.95 9.18 -15.88
CA THR A 67 -3.64 8.42 -17.09
C THR A 67 -4.39 7.09 -17.13
N HIS A 68 -4.53 6.38 -15.99
CA HIS A 68 -5.32 5.15 -15.88
C HIS A 68 -6.84 5.34 -15.92
N ALA A 69 -7.34 6.50 -15.50
CA ALA A 69 -8.76 6.82 -15.50
C ALA A 69 -9.26 7.44 -16.82
N ASP A 70 -8.37 8.03 -17.62
CA ASP A 70 -8.75 8.71 -18.85
C ASP A 70 -9.13 7.71 -19.95
N ILE A 71 -10.39 7.79 -20.40
CA ILE A 71 -10.97 6.94 -21.45
C ILE A 71 -10.28 7.16 -22.81
N SER A 72 -9.70 8.35 -23.01
CA SER A 72 -8.93 8.72 -24.20
C SER A 72 -7.43 8.47 -24.05
N SER A 73 -7.00 7.93 -22.90
CA SER A 73 -5.60 7.68 -22.61
C SER A 73 -4.97 6.69 -23.57
N LYS A 74 -3.74 6.98 -23.99
CA LYS A 74 -2.94 6.13 -24.88
C LYS A 74 -2.26 4.98 -24.12
N ILE A 75 -2.88 4.48 -23.05
CA ILE A 75 -2.35 3.28 -22.41
C ILE A 75 -2.37 2.18 -23.46
N PRO A 76 -1.23 1.48 -23.69
CA PRO A 76 -1.18 0.38 -24.63
C PRO A 76 -2.35 -0.60 -24.38
N PRO A 77 -3.04 -1.06 -25.44
CA PRO A 77 -4.26 -1.86 -25.30
C PRO A 77 -4.04 -3.21 -24.58
N ASN A 78 -2.79 -3.61 -24.39
CA ASN A 78 -2.39 -4.79 -23.63
C ASN A 78 -2.26 -4.54 -22.11
N ILE A 79 -2.43 -3.31 -21.63
CA ILE A 79 -2.44 -3.01 -20.19
C ILE A 79 -3.90 -2.96 -19.72
N PRO A 80 -4.30 -3.84 -18.78
CA PRO A 80 -5.67 -3.88 -18.30
C PRO A 80 -6.01 -2.63 -17.47
N THR A 81 -7.27 -2.20 -17.55
CA THR A 81 -7.83 -1.27 -16.57
C THR A 81 -7.79 -1.92 -15.20
N ARG A 82 -7.25 -1.21 -14.21
CA ARG A 82 -7.07 -1.68 -12.84
C ARG A 82 -7.71 -0.67 -11.87
N PRO A 83 -8.20 -1.13 -10.70
CA PRO A 83 -8.58 -0.24 -9.60
C PRO A 83 -7.44 0.70 -9.20
N ALA A 84 -7.80 1.90 -8.72
CA ALA A 84 -6.84 2.97 -8.40
C ALA A 84 -5.82 2.53 -7.34
N ASP A 85 -6.26 1.82 -6.31
CA ASP A 85 -5.43 1.23 -5.27
C ASP A 85 -4.38 0.26 -5.82
N VAL A 86 -4.77 -0.60 -6.76
CA VAL A 86 -3.84 -1.54 -7.41
C VAL A 86 -2.80 -0.78 -8.23
N VAL A 87 -3.21 0.27 -8.95
CA VAL A 87 -2.28 1.14 -9.71
C VAL A 87 -1.27 1.80 -8.77
N LEU A 88 -1.72 2.31 -7.62
CA LEU A 88 -0.83 2.91 -6.62
C LEU A 88 0.13 1.87 -6.03
N GLN A 89 -0.37 0.69 -5.66
CA GLN A 89 0.45 -0.41 -5.14
C GLN A 89 1.52 -0.84 -6.14
N ASP A 90 1.15 -1.06 -7.40
CA ASP A 90 2.08 -1.45 -8.45
C ASP A 90 3.12 -0.37 -8.75
N CYS A 91 2.73 0.92 -8.72
CA CYS A 91 3.71 2.01 -8.85
C CYS A 91 4.70 2.01 -7.70
N LEU A 92 4.22 1.87 -6.45
CA LEU A 92 5.10 1.84 -5.28
C LEU A 92 6.00 0.60 -5.28
N LEU A 93 5.53 -0.55 -5.77
CA LEU A 93 6.35 -1.76 -5.95
C LEU A 93 7.33 -1.66 -7.12
N GLY A 94 7.16 -0.69 -8.03
CA GLY A 94 7.97 -0.56 -9.25
C GLY A 94 7.52 -1.50 -10.38
N HIS A 95 6.30 -2.03 -10.31
CA HIS A 95 5.70 -2.88 -11.35
C HIS A 95 4.91 -2.09 -12.38
N ASP A 96 4.45 -0.89 -12.03
CA ASP A 96 3.71 -0.05 -12.97
C ASP A 96 4.66 0.64 -13.96
N PRO A 97 4.52 0.40 -15.28
CA PRO A 97 5.42 0.93 -16.28
C PRO A 97 5.31 2.45 -16.49
N LEU A 98 4.25 3.07 -15.97
CA LEU A 98 4.04 4.52 -16.01
C LEU A 98 4.60 5.21 -14.75
N CYS A 99 5.03 4.44 -13.76
CA CYS A 99 5.71 4.95 -12.58
C CYS A 99 7.18 5.30 -12.93
N PRO A 100 7.72 6.45 -12.51
CA PRO A 100 9.07 6.86 -12.90
C PRO A 100 10.13 5.85 -12.41
N PRO A 101 11.04 5.39 -13.29
CA PRO A 101 12.03 4.37 -12.95
C PRO A 101 13.09 4.87 -11.96
N GLU A 102 13.24 6.19 -11.83
CA GLU A 102 14.13 6.83 -10.84
C GLU A 102 13.58 6.77 -9.41
N HIS A 103 12.35 6.27 -9.22
CA HIS A 103 11.89 5.93 -7.89
C HIS A 103 12.58 4.65 -7.42
N PRO A 104 13.32 4.68 -6.30
CA PRO A 104 13.69 3.45 -5.62
C PRO A 104 12.38 2.76 -5.25
N GLY A 105 12.03 1.75 -6.03
CA GLY A 105 10.80 0.99 -5.87
C GLY A 105 10.79 0.26 -4.54
N GLY A 106 9.63 -0.28 -4.22
CA GLY A 106 9.39 -1.11 -3.06
C GLY A 106 8.60 -0.46 -1.94
N LEU A 107 8.06 -1.32 -1.08
CA LEU A 107 7.11 -0.97 -0.03
C LEU A 107 7.65 -1.38 1.33
N ILE A 108 7.38 -0.56 2.34
CA ILE A 108 7.37 -1.05 3.71
C ILE A 108 6.03 -1.72 3.98
N ILE A 109 6.03 -2.92 4.53
CA ILE A 109 4.81 -3.57 5.01
C ILE A 109 4.94 -3.88 6.49
N THR A 110 3.82 -4.02 7.18
CA THR A 110 3.80 -4.66 8.50
C THR A 110 3.79 -6.18 8.33
N SER A 111 4.35 -6.94 9.28
CA SER A 111 4.35 -8.41 9.24
C SER A 111 2.92 -8.98 9.25
N ARG A 112 2.00 -8.23 9.87
CA ARG A 112 0.57 -8.52 9.94
C ARG A 112 -0.27 -7.31 9.56
N LEU A 113 -1.52 -7.54 9.16
CA LEU A 113 -2.51 -6.50 8.88
C LEU A 113 -2.84 -5.73 10.18
N VAL A 114 -2.68 -4.41 10.14
CA VAL A 114 -2.90 -3.53 11.31
C VAL A 114 -4.09 -2.60 11.13
N MET A 115 -4.84 -2.74 10.05
CA MET A 115 -6.09 -2.04 9.76
C MET A 115 -7.22 -3.04 9.61
N ASP A 116 -8.32 -2.80 10.32
CA ASP A 116 -9.46 -3.69 10.37
C ASP A 116 -10.30 -3.52 9.11
N HIS A 117 -10.06 -4.35 8.10
CA HIS A 117 -10.77 -4.32 6.82
C HIS A 117 -12.25 -4.76 6.95
N ILE A 118 -13.07 -3.94 7.63
CA ILE A 118 -14.51 -4.12 7.88
C ILE A 118 -15.28 -3.76 6.62
N GLY A 119 -15.22 -4.62 5.61
CA GLY A 119 -15.81 -4.24 4.32
C GLY A 119 -15.43 -5.16 3.17
N GLY A 120 -14.40 -5.99 3.34
CA GLY A 120 -14.01 -6.97 2.31
C GLY A 120 -15.15 -7.90 1.89
N MET A 121 -16.16 -8.09 2.75
CA MET A 121 -17.41 -8.83 2.49
C MET A 121 -18.37 -8.10 1.54
N PHE A 122 -18.33 -6.77 1.52
CA PHE A 122 -19.23 -5.90 0.77
C PHE A 122 -18.53 -5.41 -0.49
N SER A 123 -18.46 -6.28 -1.50
CA SER A 123 -18.01 -5.87 -2.82
C SER A 123 -19.18 -5.30 -3.63
N THR A 124 -18.92 -4.22 -4.37
CA THR A 124 -19.84 -3.76 -5.43
C THR A 124 -19.89 -4.74 -6.61
N ASN A 125 -18.93 -5.67 -6.70
CA ASN A 125 -18.96 -6.76 -7.66
C ASN A 125 -19.85 -7.89 -7.11
N THR A 126 -21.05 -8.01 -7.67
CA THR A 126 -22.07 -9.02 -7.30
C THR A 126 -21.66 -10.46 -7.59
N GLN A 127 -20.60 -10.68 -8.37
CA GLN A 127 -20.07 -12.01 -8.69
C GLN A 127 -18.89 -12.43 -7.80
N LYS A 128 -18.40 -11.53 -6.93
CA LYS A 128 -17.30 -11.86 -6.03
C LYS A 128 -17.82 -12.75 -4.91
N ALA A 129 -17.15 -13.88 -4.68
CA ALA A 129 -17.47 -14.75 -3.55
C ALA A 129 -17.44 -13.96 -2.24
N ALA A 130 -18.35 -14.28 -1.33
CA ALA A 130 -18.32 -13.75 0.03
C ALA A 130 -16.92 -14.02 0.60
N ASN A 131 -16.25 -12.94 1.01
CA ASN A 131 -14.93 -13.05 1.62
C ASN A 131 -15.05 -13.70 3.02
N SER A 132 -13.98 -13.71 3.80
CA SER A 132 -14.06 -14.09 5.21
C SER A 132 -13.39 -13.03 6.06
N ASP A 133 -13.64 -13.05 7.38
CA ASP A 133 -12.97 -12.21 8.38
C ASP A 133 -11.44 -12.41 8.44
N LYS A 134 -10.92 -13.31 7.61
CA LYS A 134 -9.50 -13.52 7.33
C LYS A 134 -8.72 -12.24 7.00
N TRP A 135 -9.37 -11.17 6.56
CA TRP A 135 -8.67 -9.96 6.10
C TRP A 135 -8.75 -8.80 7.09
N ARG A 136 -9.29 -9.02 8.29
CA ARG A 136 -9.48 -7.98 9.32
C ARG A 136 -8.17 -7.57 9.99
N CYS A 137 -7.81 -8.20 11.10
CA CYS A 137 -6.63 -7.84 11.89
C CYS A 137 -5.72 -9.05 12.09
N GLY A 138 -4.42 -8.79 12.23
CA GLY A 138 -3.46 -9.77 12.70
C GLY A 138 -3.10 -10.88 11.72
N TRP A 139 -3.71 -10.92 10.53
CA TRP A 139 -3.32 -11.86 9.49
C TRP A 139 -1.98 -11.48 8.88
N ARG A 140 -1.22 -12.48 8.43
CA ARG A 140 0.04 -12.25 7.71
C ARG A 140 -0.22 -11.38 6.48
N HIS A 141 0.54 -10.31 6.32
CA HIS A 141 0.39 -9.40 5.19
C HIS A 141 0.65 -10.12 3.87
N ALA A 142 -0.17 -9.85 2.84
CA ALA A 142 -0.17 -10.64 1.60
C ALA A 142 1.13 -10.53 0.79
N PHE A 143 1.81 -9.39 0.87
CA PHE A 143 3.08 -9.15 0.16
C PHE A 143 4.30 -9.76 0.85
N HIS A 144 4.12 -10.47 1.97
CA HIS A 144 5.23 -11.07 2.68
C HIS A 144 6.00 -12.06 1.80
N GLY A 145 7.32 -11.85 1.67
CA GLY A 145 8.21 -12.70 0.87
C GLY A 145 8.50 -12.17 -0.53
N MET A 146 7.91 -11.03 -0.92
CA MET A 146 8.33 -10.28 -2.11
C MET A 146 9.69 -9.62 -1.87
N ASN A 147 10.55 -9.56 -2.89
CA ASN A 147 11.90 -8.99 -2.76
C ASN A 147 11.86 -7.45 -2.67
N GLU A 148 10.77 -6.87 -3.15
CA GLU A 148 10.51 -5.45 -3.24
C GLU A 148 9.96 -4.90 -1.93
N VAL A 149 9.73 -5.72 -0.90
CA VAL A 149 9.15 -5.27 0.36
C VAL A 149 10.07 -5.44 1.56
N ASP A 150 10.09 -4.43 2.42
CA ASP A 150 10.73 -4.48 3.74
C ASP A 150 9.65 -4.70 4.80
N VAL A 151 9.90 -5.59 5.76
CA VAL A 151 8.89 -6.01 6.74
C VAL A 151 9.18 -5.40 8.11
N VAL A 152 8.20 -4.67 8.65
CA VAL A 152 8.16 -4.22 10.05
C VAL A 152 7.45 -5.27 10.87
N VAL A 153 8.17 -5.92 11.78
CA VAL A 153 7.56 -6.87 12.71
C VAL A 153 6.68 -6.12 13.70
N VAL A 154 5.44 -6.57 13.81
CA VAL A 154 4.42 -6.05 14.74
C VAL A 154 3.93 -7.19 15.64
N ASP A 155 3.56 -6.85 16.88
CA ASP A 155 3.14 -7.82 17.91
C ASP A 155 1.85 -8.56 17.53
N ASP A 156 1.60 -9.70 18.16
CA ASP A 156 0.45 -10.56 17.86
C ASP A 156 -0.85 -10.16 18.60
N LEU A 157 -0.84 -9.07 19.36
CA LEU A 157 -1.97 -8.59 20.16
C LEU A 157 -2.83 -7.61 19.34
N TRP A 158 -3.91 -8.11 18.74
CA TRP A 158 -4.80 -7.36 17.85
C TRP A 158 -6.24 -7.28 18.36
#